data_AF-A0A6B2KQQ6-F1
#
_entry.id   AF-A0A6B2KQQ6-F1
#
_cell.length_a   1.000
_cell.length_b   1.000
_cell.length_c   1.000
_cell.angle_alpha   90.00
_cell.angle_beta   90.00
_cell.angle_gamma   90.00
#
_symmetry.space_group_name_H-M   'P 1'
#
loop_
_entity.id
_entity.type
_entity.pdbx_description
1 polymer ?
#
loop_
_entity_poly.entity_id
_entity_poly.type
_entity_poly.pdbx_seq_one_letter_code
_entity_poly.pdbx_strand_id
1 'polypeptide(L)' 'MPSITLRAFRAVFPLSARTVSTMPTLAEARALAALLVSMGKRVVIQSAAQGFTVAEVAA' A
#
# COMPACT_ATOMS: atom_id res chain seq x y z
N MET A 1 19.49 19.37 10.18
CA MET A 1 19.26 19.18 8.73
C MET A 1 18.62 17.80 8.49
N PRO A 2 17.29 17.65 8.67
CA PRO A 2 16.58 16.38 8.47
C PRO A 2 16.38 15.99 6.99
N SER A 3 16.68 16.91 6.06
CA SER A 3 16.34 16.80 4.65
C SER A 3 17.25 15.87 3.84
N ILE A 4 18.52 15.74 4.22
CA ILE A 4 19.50 14.91 3.49
C ILE A 4 19.29 13.43 3.78
N THR A 5 19.09 13.08 5.06
CA THR A 5 18.81 11.69 5.48
C THR A 5 17.51 11.18 4.87
N LEU A 6 16.44 11.99 4.84
CA LEU A 6 15.18 11.64 4.17
C LEU A 6 15.33 11.45 2.66
N ARG A 7 16.16 12.26 1.99
CA ARG A 7 16.44 12.13 0.55
C ARG A 7 17.22 10.86 0.23
N ALA A 8 18.24 10.55 1.03
CA ALA A 8 19.01 9.33 0.87
C ALA A 8 18.14 8.08 1.12
N PHE A 9 17.30 8.10 2.15
CA PHE A 9 16.40 6.98 2.44
C PHE A 9 15.39 6.73 1.32
N ARG A 10 14.79 7.78 0.75
CA ARG A 10 13.89 7.68 -0.42
C ARG A 10 14.58 7.21 -1.69
N ALA A 11 15.87 7.53 -1.87
CA ALA A 11 16.63 7.10 -3.04
C ALA A 11 17.09 5.63 -2.94
N VAL A 12 17.35 5.15 -1.72
CA VAL A 12 17.79 3.77 -1.46
C VAL A 12 16.61 2.81 -1.32
N PHE A 13 15.48 3.28 -0.80
CA PHE A 13 14.24 2.52 -0.67
C PHE A 13 13.07 3.34 -1.24
N PRO A 14 12.76 3.22 -2.54
CA PRO A 14 11.59 3.85 -3.16
C PRO A 14 10.29 3.13 -2.73
N LEU A 15 10.04 3.12 -1.41
CA LEU A 15 8.78 2.68 -0.81
C LEU A 15 7.67 3.62 -1.28
N SER A 16 6.96 3.20 -2.31
CA SER A 16 5.82 3.90 -2.88
C SER A 16 4.57 3.05 -2.69
N ALA A 17 3.55 3.66 -2.09
CA ALA A 17 2.24 3.06 -1.97
C ALA A 17 1.39 3.52 -3.16
N ARG A 18 1.00 2.60 -4.02
CA ARG A 18 0.06 2.86 -5.12
C ARG A 18 -1.30 2.29 -4.78
N THR A 19 -2.31 3.13 -4.74
CA THR A 19 -3.70 2.68 -4.54
C THR A 19 -4.11 1.76 -5.68
N VAL A 20 -4.48 0.52 -5.34
CA VAL A 20 -4.99 -0.44 -6.31
C VAL A 20 -6.49 -0.29 -6.43
N SER A 21 -7.20 -0.27 -5.30
CA SER A 21 -8.65 -0.12 -5.29
C SER A 21 -9.21 0.27 -3.91
N THR A 22 -10.40 0.87 -3.90
CA THR A 22 -11.18 1.19 -2.69
C THR A 22 -12.44 0.34 -2.66
N MET A 23 -12.66 -0.37 -1.56
CA MET A 23 -13.77 -1.29 -1.36
C MET A 23 -14.66 -0.80 -0.21
N PRO A 24 -16.00 -0.97 -0.29
CA PRO A 24 -16.90 -0.55 0.77
C PRO A 24 -16.78 -1.42 2.03
N THR A 25 -16.46 -2.71 1.88
CA THR A 25 -16.38 -3.64 3.03
C THR A 25 -14.97 -4.17 3.28
N LEU A 26 -14.72 -4.53 4.55
CA LEU A 26 -13.44 -5.11 4.96
C LEU A 26 -13.22 -6.49 4.32
N ALA A 27 -14.28 -7.29 4.20
CA ALA A 27 -14.22 -8.64 3.64
C ALA A 27 -13.72 -8.61 2.18
N GLU A 28 -14.25 -7.71 1.35
CA GLU A 28 -13.81 -7.52 -0.03
C GLU A 28 -12.35 -7.04 -0.10
N ALA A 29 -11.97 -6.09 0.74
CA ALA A 29 -10.59 -5.60 0.81
C ALA A 29 -9.60 -6.73 1.18
N ARG A 30 -9.99 -7.63 2.11
CA ARG A 30 -9.19 -8.81 2.47
C ARG A 30 -9.09 -9.82 1.33
N ALA A 31 -10.19 -10.10 0.64
CA ALA A 31 -10.18 -11.02 -0.50
C ALA A 31 -9.24 -10.50 -1.61
N LEU A 32 -9.33 -9.21 -1.93
CA LEU A 32 -8.46 -8.56 -2.91
C LEU A 32 -7.00 -8.55 -2.46
N ALA A 33 -6.73 -8.23 -1.18
CA ALA A 33 -5.38 -8.29 -0.65
C ALA A 33 -4.78 -9.70 -0.70
N ALA A 34 -5.55 -10.74 -0.35
CA ALA A 34 -5.10 -12.12 -0.42
C ALA A 34 -4.74 -12.55 -1.85
N LEU A 35 -5.54 -12.15 -2.84
CA LEU A 35 -5.27 -12.39 -4.25
C LEU A 35 -4.02 -11.66 -4.76
N LEU A 36 -3.80 -10.42 -4.35
CA LEU A 36 -2.60 -9.69 -4.72
C LEU A 36 -1.35 -10.28 -4.06
N VAL A 37 -1.45 -10.73 -2.81
CA VAL A 37 -0.36 -11.40 -2.09
C VAL A 37 -0.02 -12.74 -2.74
N SER A 38 -1.01 -13.51 -3.21
CA SER A 38 -0.74 -14.76 -3.94
C SER A 38 -0.05 -14.52 -5.30
N MET A 39 -0.24 -13.35 -5.91
CA MET A 39 0.53 -12.89 -7.08
C MET A 39 1.91 -12.33 -6.73
N GLY A 40 2.34 -12.43 -5.47
CA GLY A 40 3.67 -11.98 -5.01
C GLY A 40 3.79 -10.49 -4.73
N LYS A 41 2.66 -9.76 -4.71
CA LYS A 41 2.67 -8.32 -4.41
C LYS A 41 2.64 -8.08 -2.91
N ARG A 42 3.29 -7.01 -2.47
CA ARG A 42 3.19 -6.51 -1.08
C ARG A 42 2.05 -5.51 -1.02
N VAL A 43 1.11 -5.71 -0.10
CA VAL A 43 -0.13 -4.94 -0.08
C VAL A 43 -0.52 -4.57 1.35
N VAL A 44 -1.08 -3.38 1.52
CA VAL A 44 -1.58 -2.86 2.80
C VAL A 44 -3.03 -2.46 2.64
N ILE A 45 -3.85 -2.78 3.64
CA ILE A 45 -5.23 -2.30 3.75
C ILE A 45 -5.24 -1.12 4.72
N GLN A 46 -5.80 0.01 4.29
CA GLN A 46 -5.96 1.22 5.09
C GLN A 46 -7.44 1.58 5.19
N SER A 47 -7.90 2.02 6.36
CA SER A 47 -9.23 2.62 6.47
C SER A 47 -9.27 3.95 5.73
N ALA A 48 -10.35 4.21 5.01
CA ALA A 48 -10.60 5.47 4.32
C ALA A 48 -11.95 6.05 4.76
N ALA A 49 -12.21 7.31 4.40
CA ALA A 49 -13.45 8.00 4.75
C ALA A 49 -14.70 7.25 4.24
N GLN A 50 -14.57 6.43 3.19
CA GLN A 50 -15.64 5.65 2.59
C GLN A 50 -15.19 4.20 2.35
N GLY A 51 -14.88 3.47 3.42
CA GLY A 51 -14.55 2.04 3.38
C GLY A 51 -13.06 1.74 3.58
N PHE A 52 -12.51 0.85 2.75
CA PHE A 52 -11.16 0.32 2.89
C PHE A 52 -10.38 0.45 1.58
N THR A 53 -9.22 1.08 1.65
CA THR A 53 -8.30 1.23 0.53
C THR A 53 -7.27 0.12 0.57
N VAL A 54 -7.08 -0.57 -0.55
CA VAL A 54 -6.02 -1.55 -0.74
C VAL A 54 -4.91 -0.92 -1.58
N ALA A 55 -3.71 -0.79 -1.01
CA ALA A 55 -2.56 -0.16 -1.65
C ALA A 55 -1.41 -1.16 -1.80
N GLU A 56 -0.82 -1.22 -2.99
CA GLU A 56 0.39 -1.98 -3.27
C GLU A 56 1.60 -1.17 -2.81
N VAL A 57 2.51 -1.82 -2.07
CA VAL A 57 3.77 -1.24 -1.62
C VAL A 57 4.87 -1.76 -2.52
N ALA A 58 5.29 -0.95 -3.48
CA ALA A 58 6.52 -1.19 -4.23
C ALA A 58 7.69 -0.64 -3.41
N ALA A 59 8.79 -1.39 -3.36
CA ALA A 59 10.02 -1.01 -2.66
C ALA A 59 11.15 -0.76 -3.65
#